data_AF-A0A1J5X930-F1
#
_entry.id   AF-A0A1J5X930-F1
#
_cell.length_a   1.000
_cell.length_b   1.000
_cell.length_c   1.000
_cell.angle_alpha   90.00
_cell.angle_beta   90.00
_cell.angle_gamma   90.00
#
_symmetry.space_group_name_H-M   'P 1'
#
loop_
_entity.id
_entity.type
_entity.pdbx_description
1 polymer ?
#
loop_
_entity_poly.entity_id
_entity_poly.type
_entity_poly.pdbx_seq_one_letter_code
_entity_poly.pdbx_strand_id
1 'polypeptide(L)'
;MFQVEHPMDDKREMVEKRVEDIKRKMRGMKKKILIKFGNKVCYDISVSQIDTLGLPALLIGRTPLCYFLSHLLGTETIENFFFYDEIEQLEVMSFETEEEQKNTLEEIFETFIKAGSEFEINIASKTKTKIKKGIEENDKNCYQSAKEHIINLLNPAFTQFIGGSLFPLMKKRLGERNYYTMKQISEAVSFLIEKLDEMFYTAEKASETTRPTLMRRIYILRKSIHILVERKFSVDFVDSIPMEELEATATTNVGFF
;
A
#
# COMPACT_ATOMS: atom_id res chain seq x y z
N MET A 1 -19.01 -33.08 -23.52
CA MET A 1 -18.85 -32.27 -22.30
C MET A 1 -18.09 -31.03 -22.72
N PHE A 2 -18.80 -29.98 -23.13
CA PHE A 2 -18.16 -28.72 -23.54
C PHE A 2 -17.82 -27.95 -22.27
N GLN A 3 -16.53 -27.76 -21.99
CA GLN A 3 -16.07 -26.79 -21.01
C GLN A 3 -16.52 -25.41 -21.53
N VAL A 4 -17.41 -24.77 -20.78
CA VAL A 4 -17.77 -23.38 -21.01
C VAL A 4 -16.62 -22.56 -20.43
N GLU A 5 -15.65 -22.18 -21.27
CA GLU A 5 -14.68 -21.16 -20.91
C GLU A 5 -15.45 -19.86 -20.61
N HIS A 6 -15.33 -19.37 -19.38
CA HIS A 6 -16.05 -18.19 -18.93
C HIS A 6 -15.35 -16.93 -19.48
N PRO A 7 -16.02 -16.06 -20.25
CA PRO A 7 -15.42 -14.87 -20.88
C PRO A 7 -14.91 -13.79 -19.89
N MET A 8 -15.03 -14.04 -18.58
CA MET A 8 -14.48 -13.19 -17.52
C MET A 8 -13.02 -13.52 -17.21
N ASP A 9 -12.59 -14.77 -17.40
CA ASP A 9 -11.22 -15.22 -17.12
C ASP A 9 -10.23 -14.66 -18.15
N ASP A 10 -10.61 -14.63 -19.43
CA ASP A 10 -9.82 -14.02 -20.51
C ASP A 10 -9.53 -12.53 -20.29
N LYS A 11 -10.50 -11.80 -19.72
CA LYS A 11 -10.33 -10.36 -19.43
C LYS A 11 -9.37 -10.14 -18.28
N ARG A 12 -9.45 -10.96 -17.22
CA ARG A 12 -8.55 -10.90 -16.06
C ARG A 12 -7.12 -11.22 -16.48
N GLU A 13 -6.92 -12.32 -17.21
CA GLU A 13 -5.61 -12.73 -17.72
C GLU A 13 -5.00 -11.64 -18.63
N MET A 14 -5.80 -11.03 -19.50
CA MET A 14 -5.34 -9.92 -20.34
C MET A 14 -4.90 -8.70 -19.51
N VAL A 15 -5.63 -8.35 -18.44
CA VAL A 15 -5.26 -7.23 -17.55
C VAL A 15 -3.96 -7.55 -16.81
N GLU A 16 -3.83 -8.73 -16.22
CA GLU A 16 -2.63 -9.18 -15.51
C GLU A 16 -1.40 -9.15 -16.42
N LYS A 17 -1.52 -9.68 -17.65
CA LYS A 17 -0.45 -9.62 -18.65
C LYS A 17 -0.05 -8.20 -19.00
N ARG A 18 -1.01 -7.29 -19.17
CA ARG A 18 -0.74 -5.86 -19.43
C ARG A 18 -0.05 -5.18 -18.26
N VAL A 19 -0.45 -5.48 -17.02
CA VAL A 19 0.17 -4.96 -15.80
C VAL A 19 1.62 -5.42 -15.70
N GLU A 20 1.90 -6.70 -15.95
CA GLU A 20 3.28 -7.22 -15.92
C GLU A 20 4.15 -6.61 -17.03
N ASP A 21 3.60 -6.41 -18.23
CA ASP A 21 4.28 -5.70 -19.30
C ASP A 21 4.64 -4.25 -18.91
N ILE A 22 3.76 -3.58 -18.16
CA ILE A 22 4.02 -2.24 -17.64
C ILE A 22 5.10 -2.30 -16.56
N LYS A 23 5.02 -3.21 -15.57
CA LYS A 23 6.07 -3.42 -14.55
C LYS A 23 7.43 -3.63 -15.21
N ARG A 24 7.51 -4.49 -16.22
CA ARG A 24 8.73 -4.75 -17.01
C ARG A 24 9.24 -3.50 -17.72
N LYS A 25 8.35 -2.73 -18.36
CA LYS A 25 8.72 -1.46 -19.00
C LYS A 25 9.22 -0.44 -18.00
N MET A 26 8.60 -0.32 -16.81
CA MET A 26 9.04 0.59 -15.75
C MET A 26 10.48 0.27 -15.31
N ARG A 27 10.80 -1.01 -15.11
CA ARG A 27 12.17 -1.47 -14.78
C ARG A 27 13.18 -1.07 -15.87
N GLY A 28 12.83 -1.25 -17.16
CA GLY A 28 13.72 -0.93 -18.28
C GLY A 28 13.85 0.57 -18.63
N MET A 29 12.80 1.35 -18.42
CA MET A 29 12.74 2.78 -18.78
C MET A 29 13.54 3.67 -17.82
N LYS A 30 13.77 3.23 -16.58
CA LYS A 30 14.55 3.95 -15.56
C LYS A 30 15.91 4.42 -16.11
N LYS A 31 16.62 3.55 -16.84
CA LYS A 31 17.94 3.86 -17.44
C LYS A 31 17.84 4.88 -18.58
N LYS A 32 16.83 4.78 -19.44
CA LYS A 32 16.64 5.71 -20.59
C LYS A 32 16.23 7.10 -20.13
N ILE A 33 15.39 7.18 -19.10
CA ILE A 33 14.95 8.46 -18.53
C ILE A 33 16.09 9.14 -17.78
N LEU A 34 16.89 8.38 -17.02
CA LEU A 34 18.08 8.92 -16.38
C LEU A 34 19.04 9.57 -17.40
N ILE A 35 19.26 8.92 -18.55
CA ILE A 35 20.09 9.47 -19.62
C ILE A 35 19.51 10.76 -20.21
N LYS A 36 18.18 10.82 -20.41
CA LYS A 36 17.53 11.93 -21.12
C LYS A 36 17.18 13.13 -20.24
N PHE A 37 16.85 12.90 -18.98
CA PHE A 37 16.30 13.90 -18.06
C PHE A 37 17.07 14.00 -16.73
N GLY A 38 18.08 13.17 -16.51
CA GLY A 38 18.76 13.05 -15.22
C GLY A 38 17.80 12.60 -14.11
N ASN A 39 18.06 13.05 -12.88
CA ASN A 39 17.22 12.78 -11.71
C ASN A 39 16.02 13.73 -11.57
N LYS A 40 15.63 14.44 -12.63
CA LYS A 40 14.58 15.48 -12.55
C LYS A 40 13.16 14.94 -12.69
N VAL A 41 13.02 13.72 -13.22
CA VAL A 41 11.72 13.06 -13.45
C VAL A 41 11.82 11.58 -13.14
N CYS A 42 10.68 11.00 -12.74
CA CYS A 42 10.55 9.59 -12.43
C CYS A 42 9.50 8.96 -13.35
N TYR A 43 9.85 7.86 -14.02
CA TYR A 43 8.90 7.10 -14.83
C TYR A 43 7.87 6.40 -13.96
N ASP A 44 6.60 6.46 -14.34
CA ASP A 44 5.52 5.95 -13.51
C ASP A 44 4.26 5.65 -14.34
N ILE A 45 3.23 5.15 -13.68
CA ILE A 45 1.92 4.90 -14.27
C ILE A 45 1.23 6.22 -14.61
N SER A 46 0.70 6.35 -15.83
CA SER A 46 -0.13 7.49 -16.22
C SER A 46 -1.56 7.36 -15.72
N VAL A 47 -2.25 8.50 -15.62
CA VAL A 47 -3.69 8.55 -15.31
C VAL A 47 -4.51 7.75 -16.33
N SER A 48 -4.24 7.88 -17.63
CA SER A 48 -4.88 7.07 -18.68
C SER A 48 -4.71 5.56 -18.51
N GLN A 49 -3.56 5.10 -18.00
CA GLN A 49 -3.37 3.67 -17.70
C GLN A 49 -4.26 3.22 -16.55
N ILE A 50 -4.44 4.07 -15.53
CA ILE A 50 -5.35 3.81 -14.40
C ILE A 50 -6.81 3.79 -14.89
N ASP A 51 -7.21 4.72 -15.76
CA ASP A 51 -8.55 4.73 -16.35
C ASP A 51 -8.85 3.46 -17.15
N THR A 52 -7.82 2.88 -17.80
CA THR A 52 -7.98 1.71 -18.66
C THR A 52 -7.91 0.38 -17.90
N LEU A 53 -7.01 0.27 -16.93
CA LEU A 53 -6.69 -0.98 -16.24
C LEU A 53 -7.20 -1.03 -14.79
N GLY A 54 -7.67 0.10 -14.25
CA GLY A 54 -8.25 0.18 -12.92
C GLY A 54 -7.23 0.04 -11.79
N LEU A 55 -7.70 -0.53 -10.68
CA LEU A 55 -6.94 -0.71 -9.45
C LEU A 55 -5.57 -1.39 -9.66
N PRO A 56 -5.41 -2.47 -10.45
CA PRO A 56 -4.11 -3.08 -10.68
C PRO A 56 -3.04 -2.11 -11.20
N ALA A 57 -3.39 -1.17 -12.09
CA ALA A 57 -2.44 -0.17 -12.57
C ALA A 57 -2.12 0.87 -11.49
N LEU A 58 -3.10 1.27 -10.67
CA LEU A 58 -2.89 2.21 -9.58
C LEU A 58 -1.96 1.64 -8.50
N LEU A 59 -2.13 0.37 -8.12
CA LEU A 59 -1.35 -0.30 -7.06
C LEU A 59 0.14 -0.43 -7.40
N ILE A 60 0.48 -0.55 -8.69
CA ILE A 60 1.88 -0.60 -9.14
C ILE A 60 2.48 0.80 -9.38
N GLY A 61 1.62 1.82 -9.41
CA GLY A 61 2.03 3.22 -9.51
C GLY A 61 2.69 3.72 -8.23
N ARG A 62 3.46 4.79 -8.33
CA ARG A 62 4.08 5.45 -7.17
C ARG A 62 3.34 6.75 -6.86
N THR A 63 3.48 7.74 -7.73
CA THR A 63 2.93 9.08 -7.54
C THR A 63 1.39 9.10 -7.49
N PRO A 64 0.66 8.39 -8.38
CA PRO A 64 -0.79 8.30 -8.27
C PRO A 64 -1.24 7.58 -7.00
N LEU A 65 -0.45 6.60 -6.53
CA LEU A 65 -0.76 5.80 -5.35
C LEU A 65 -0.84 6.67 -4.09
N CYS A 66 -0.03 7.73 -3.94
CA CYS A 66 -0.13 8.65 -2.79
C CYS A 66 -1.55 9.22 -2.58
N TYR A 67 -2.25 9.56 -3.67
CA TYR A 67 -3.62 10.07 -3.60
C TYR A 67 -4.61 8.99 -3.16
N PHE A 68 -4.40 7.76 -3.60
CA PHE A 68 -5.21 6.63 -3.19
C PHE A 68 -4.96 6.22 -1.74
N LEU A 69 -3.70 6.23 -1.29
CA LEU A 69 -3.37 6.01 0.13
C LEU A 69 -4.02 7.07 1.02
N SER A 70 -4.03 8.34 0.56
CA SER A 70 -4.73 9.42 1.27
C SER A 70 -6.25 9.16 1.37
N HIS A 71 -6.84 8.55 0.34
CA HIS A 71 -8.24 8.10 0.39
C HIS A 71 -8.42 6.96 1.40
N LEU A 72 -7.57 5.93 1.35
CA LEU A 72 -7.65 4.77 2.24
C LEU A 72 -7.43 5.11 3.72
N LEU A 73 -6.59 6.11 4.01
CA LEU A 73 -6.43 6.67 5.36
C LEU A 73 -7.74 7.29 5.87
N GLY A 74 -8.51 7.93 4.99
CA GLY A 74 -9.81 8.52 5.34
C GLY A 74 -10.96 7.51 5.48
N THR A 75 -10.82 6.31 4.90
CA THR A 75 -11.83 5.24 4.97
C THR A 75 -11.48 4.13 5.95
N GLU A 76 -10.37 4.28 6.69
CA GLU A 76 -9.86 3.28 7.64
C GLU A 76 -9.67 1.88 7.04
N THR A 77 -9.23 1.80 5.78
CA THR A 77 -8.99 0.53 5.05
C THR A 77 -7.55 0.38 4.54
N ILE A 78 -6.63 1.16 5.10
CA ILE A 78 -5.23 1.25 4.65
C ILE A 78 -4.44 -0.04 4.94
N GLU A 79 -4.79 -0.77 5.99
CA GLU A 79 -4.16 -2.05 6.34
C GLU A 79 -4.29 -3.11 5.24
N ASN A 80 -5.40 -3.08 4.49
CA ASN A 80 -5.60 -3.93 3.31
C ASN A 80 -4.54 -3.65 2.24
N PHE A 81 -4.21 -2.37 2.02
CA PHE A 81 -3.15 -2.02 1.07
C PHE A 81 -1.78 -2.44 1.60
N PHE A 82 -1.48 -2.21 2.88
CA PHE A 82 -0.18 -2.60 3.45
C PHE A 82 0.05 -4.10 3.38
N PHE A 83 -0.97 -4.90 3.72
CA PHE A 83 -0.88 -6.35 3.54
C PHE A 83 -0.62 -6.70 2.06
N TYR A 84 -1.37 -6.11 1.12
CA TYR A 84 -1.17 -6.38 -0.30
C TYR A 84 0.26 -6.05 -0.77
N ASP A 85 0.79 -4.87 -0.39
CA ASP A 85 2.13 -4.44 -0.78
C ASP A 85 3.21 -5.33 -0.14
N GLU A 86 3.00 -5.81 1.08
CA GLU A 86 3.91 -6.75 1.76
C GLU A 86 3.96 -8.11 1.06
N ILE A 87 2.82 -8.64 0.61
CA ILE A 87 2.81 -9.88 -0.19
C ILE A 87 3.46 -9.69 -1.56
N GLU A 88 3.30 -8.53 -2.21
CA GLU A 88 4.03 -8.22 -3.46
C GLU A 88 5.55 -8.17 -3.23
N GLN A 89 6.02 -7.69 -2.06
CA GLN A 89 7.44 -7.73 -1.72
C GLN A 89 7.91 -9.16 -1.45
N LEU A 90 7.13 -9.92 -0.66
CA LEU A 90 7.42 -11.32 -0.35
C LEU A 90 7.66 -12.10 -1.65
N GLU A 91 6.79 -11.97 -2.65
CA GLU A 91 6.89 -12.67 -3.94
C GLU A 91 8.22 -12.46 -4.65
N VAL A 92 8.75 -11.23 -4.64
CA VAL A 92 10.02 -10.89 -5.31
C VAL A 92 11.25 -11.05 -4.43
N MET A 93 11.08 -11.22 -3.12
CA MET A 93 12.16 -11.40 -2.15
C MET A 93 12.89 -12.73 -2.38
N SER A 94 14.22 -12.67 -2.35
CA SER A 94 15.09 -13.84 -2.28
C SER A 94 15.56 -14.03 -0.85
N PHE A 95 15.46 -15.26 -0.34
CA PHE A 95 15.91 -15.62 1.00
C PHE A 95 17.23 -16.38 0.92
N GLU A 96 18.14 -16.10 1.85
CA GLU A 96 19.40 -16.83 1.97
C GLU A 96 19.18 -18.18 2.66
N THR A 97 18.19 -18.26 3.56
CA THR A 97 17.89 -19.47 4.33
C THR A 97 16.39 -19.74 4.43
N GLU A 98 16.03 -21.00 4.67
CA GLU A 98 14.65 -21.40 4.96
C GLU A 98 14.12 -20.77 6.25
N GLU A 99 14.99 -20.54 7.24
CA GLU A 99 14.66 -19.89 8.51
C GLU A 99 14.29 -18.42 8.32
N GLU A 100 15.05 -17.69 7.50
CA GLU A 100 14.75 -16.29 7.15
C GLU A 100 13.38 -16.17 6.45
N GLN A 101 13.08 -17.09 5.52
CA GLN A 101 11.77 -17.15 4.88
C GLN A 101 10.68 -17.39 5.92
N LYS A 102 10.85 -18.39 6.77
CA LYS A 102 9.86 -18.73 7.79
C LYS A 102 9.60 -17.57 8.75
N ASN A 103 10.66 -16.91 9.23
CA ASN A 103 10.56 -15.73 10.09
C ASN A 103 9.78 -14.60 9.40
N THR A 104 10.06 -14.34 8.11
CA THR A 104 9.33 -13.33 7.32
C THR A 104 7.85 -13.70 7.19
N LEU A 105 7.54 -14.98 6.93
CA LEU A 105 6.15 -15.45 6.87
C LEU A 105 5.44 -15.28 8.23
N GLU A 106 6.11 -15.55 9.35
CA GLU A 106 5.58 -15.36 10.70
C GLU A 106 5.37 -13.87 11.04
N GLU A 107 6.28 -12.98 10.66
CA GLU A 107 6.15 -11.54 10.87
C GLU A 107 4.94 -10.94 10.15
N ILE A 108 4.69 -11.36 8.90
CA ILE A 108 3.49 -10.97 8.15
C ILE A 108 2.23 -11.48 8.86
N PHE A 109 2.26 -12.70 9.41
CA PHE A 109 1.15 -13.27 10.15
C PHE A 109 0.83 -12.46 11.41
N GLU A 110 1.85 -12.17 12.21
CA GLU A 110 1.72 -11.42 13.46
C GLU A 110 1.25 -9.99 13.22
N THR A 111 1.64 -9.38 12.10
CA THR A 111 1.28 -8.00 11.76
C THR A 111 -0.14 -7.89 11.23
N PHE A 112 -0.55 -8.76 10.30
CA PHE A 112 -1.79 -8.58 9.55
C PHE A 112 -2.88 -9.61 9.85
N ILE A 113 -2.55 -10.80 10.34
CA ILE A 113 -3.50 -11.92 10.44
C ILE A 113 -3.93 -12.19 11.89
N LYS A 114 -2.99 -12.02 12.83
CA LYS A 114 -3.21 -12.28 14.25
C LYS A 114 -4.34 -11.41 14.80
N ALA A 115 -5.19 -12.03 15.61
CA ALA A 115 -6.28 -11.34 16.27
C ALA A 115 -5.75 -10.24 17.20
N GLY A 116 -6.29 -9.03 17.07
CA GLY A 116 -5.89 -7.87 17.86
C GLY A 116 -4.58 -7.21 17.41
N SER A 117 -4.03 -7.58 16.25
CA SER A 117 -2.93 -6.81 15.67
C SER A 117 -3.42 -5.44 15.18
N GLU A 118 -2.54 -4.44 15.20
CA GLU A 118 -2.89 -3.06 14.82
C GLU A 118 -3.32 -2.93 13.34
N PHE A 119 -2.84 -3.86 12.51
CA PHE A 119 -3.20 -3.98 11.10
C PHE A 119 -3.94 -5.28 10.78
N GLU A 120 -4.71 -5.81 11.74
CA GLU A 120 -5.51 -7.00 11.50
C GLU A 120 -6.45 -6.79 10.30
N ILE A 121 -6.25 -7.55 9.23
CA ILE A 121 -7.09 -7.51 8.04
C ILE A 121 -8.31 -8.43 8.19
N ASN A 122 -9.42 -8.01 7.59
CA ASN A 122 -10.68 -8.74 7.65
C ASN A 122 -10.68 -9.95 6.69
N ILE A 123 -10.25 -11.11 7.20
CA ILE A 123 -10.28 -12.38 6.47
C ILE A 123 -10.95 -13.50 7.26
N ALA A 124 -11.57 -14.43 6.52
CA ALA A 124 -12.28 -15.57 7.11
C ALA A 124 -11.35 -16.49 7.91
N SER A 125 -11.85 -17.06 9.01
CA SER A 125 -11.09 -18.00 9.86
C SER A 125 -10.50 -19.17 9.07
N LYS A 126 -11.21 -19.68 8.06
CA LYS A 126 -10.71 -20.75 7.17
C LYS A 126 -9.44 -20.33 6.43
N THR A 127 -9.35 -19.09 5.99
CA THR A 127 -8.16 -18.53 5.34
C THR A 127 -7.02 -18.39 6.35
N LYS A 128 -7.30 -17.91 7.58
CA LYS A 128 -6.31 -17.86 8.66
C LYS A 128 -5.70 -19.23 8.96
N THR A 129 -6.52 -20.29 9.02
CA THR A 129 -6.04 -21.66 9.24
C THR A 129 -5.15 -22.16 8.10
N LYS A 130 -5.52 -21.88 6.84
CA LYS A 130 -4.69 -22.23 5.68
C LYS A 130 -3.33 -21.55 5.70
N ILE A 131 -3.30 -20.26 6.04
CA ILE A 131 -2.06 -19.49 6.18
C ILE A 131 -1.17 -20.14 7.24
N LYS A 132 -1.70 -20.40 8.45
CA LYS A 132 -0.91 -21.04 9.53
C LYS A 132 -0.26 -22.35 9.08
N LYS A 133 -1.05 -23.21 8.43
CA LYS A 133 -0.53 -24.47 7.89
C LYS A 133 0.57 -24.24 6.85
N GLY A 134 0.37 -23.27 5.94
CA GLY A 134 1.39 -22.94 4.94
C GLY A 134 2.67 -22.37 5.56
N ILE A 135 2.59 -21.61 6.64
CA ILE A 135 3.77 -21.15 7.40
C ILE A 135 4.52 -22.35 8.04
N GLU A 136 3.79 -23.30 8.63
CA GLU A 136 4.37 -24.53 9.19
C GLU A 136 5.11 -25.35 8.12
N GLU A 137 4.58 -25.37 6.89
CA GLU A 137 5.15 -26.03 5.71
C GLU A 137 6.23 -25.18 5.00
N ASN A 138 6.52 -23.96 5.49
CA ASN A 138 7.37 -22.96 4.87
C ASN A 138 7.01 -22.66 3.40
N ASP A 139 5.71 -22.63 3.09
CA ASP A 139 5.18 -22.29 1.77
C ASP A 139 5.09 -20.77 1.59
N LYS A 140 5.97 -20.23 0.75
CA LYS A 140 6.01 -18.82 0.37
C LYS A 140 4.68 -18.32 -0.25
N ASN A 141 3.85 -19.21 -0.81
CA ASN A 141 2.59 -18.88 -1.44
C ASN A 141 1.37 -19.00 -0.50
N CYS A 142 1.58 -19.26 0.79
CA CYS A 142 0.49 -19.47 1.74
C CYS A 142 -0.48 -18.27 1.87
N TYR A 143 -0.06 -17.08 1.46
CA TYR A 143 -0.83 -15.85 1.48
C TYR A 143 -1.66 -15.55 0.22
N GLN A 144 -1.50 -16.30 -0.88
CA GLN A 144 -2.11 -15.94 -2.17
C GLN A 144 -3.63 -15.80 -2.12
N SER A 145 -4.30 -16.74 -1.45
CA SER A 145 -5.76 -16.69 -1.31
C SER A 145 -6.23 -15.49 -0.48
N ALA A 146 -5.43 -15.03 0.50
CA ALA A 146 -5.74 -13.82 1.25
C ALA A 146 -5.47 -12.57 0.41
N LYS A 147 -4.37 -12.54 -0.36
CA LYS A 147 -4.05 -11.43 -1.29
C LYS A 147 -5.19 -11.20 -2.28
N GLU A 148 -5.71 -12.25 -2.91
CA GLU A 148 -6.86 -12.14 -3.83
C GLU A 148 -8.11 -11.57 -3.14
N HIS A 149 -8.40 -12.06 -1.93
CA HIS A 149 -9.52 -11.54 -1.13
C HIS A 149 -9.34 -10.05 -0.80
N ILE A 150 -8.14 -9.64 -0.43
CA ILE A 150 -7.82 -8.24 -0.12
C ILE A 150 -7.94 -7.33 -1.35
N ILE A 151 -7.54 -7.78 -2.54
CA ILE A 151 -7.80 -7.03 -3.78
C ILE A 151 -9.31 -6.79 -3.97
N ASN A 152 -10.14 -7.78 -3.65
CA ASN A 152 -11.60 -7.62 -3.70
C ASN A 152 -12.13 -6.62 -2.68
N LEU A 153 -11.48 -6.48 -1.51
CA LEU A 153 -11.81 -5.44 -0.52
C LEU A 153 -11.32 -4.05 -0.94
N LEU A 154 -10.23 -3.95 -1.69
CA LEU A 154 -9.70 -2.68 -2.20
C LEU A 154 -10.52 -2.14 -3.39
N ASN A 155 -11.18 -3.00 -4.17
CA ASN A 155 -11.99 -2.58 -5.33
C ASN A 155 -13.15 -1.61 -4.99
N PRO A 156 -13.94 -1.84 -3.93
CA PRO A 156 -14.92 -0.85 -3.46
C PRO A 156 -14.30 0.49 -3.09
N ALA A 157 -13.18 0.49 -2.34
CA ALA A 157 -12.47 1.71 -1.99
C ALA A 157 -11.92 2.44 -3.24
N PHE A 158 -11.42 1.69 -4.22
CA PHE A 158 -11.03 2.25 -5.51
C PHE A 158 -12.22 2.88 -6.24
N THR A 159 -13.38 2.22 -6.26
CA THR A 159 -14.59 2.75 -6.90
C THR A 159 -15.02 4.07 -6.25
N GLN A 160 -14.96 4.15 -4.91
CA GLN A 160 -15.24 5.37 -4.16
C GLN A 160 -14.19 6.46 -4.43
N PHE A 161 -12.91 6.11 -4.52
CA PHE A 161 -11.84 7.02 -4.87
C PHE A 161 -12.08 7.67 -6.24
N ILE A 162 -12.42 6.86 -7.25
CA ILE A 162 -12.71 7.32 -8.61
C ILE A 162 -13.92 8.28 -8.63
N GLY A 163 -14.97 7.96 -7.87
CA GLY A 163 -16.16 8.80 -7.75
C GLY A 163 -16.00 10.02 -6.83
N GLY A 164 -14.94 10.06 -6.03
CA GLY A 164 -14.66 11.12 -5.05
C GLY A 164 -13.94 12.33 -5.63
N SER A 165 -13.61 13.30 -4.77
CA SER A 165 -12.92 14.53 -5.16
C SER A 165 -11.41 14.36 -5.38
N LEU A 166 -10.80 13.33 -4.77
CA LEU A 166 -9.35 13.11 -4.83
C LEU A 166 -8.88 12.64 -6.20
N PHE A 167 -9.65 11.81 -6.90
CA PHE A 167 -9.26 11.31 -8.21
C PHE A 167 -9.23 12.42 -9.29
N PRO A 168 -10.25 13.30 -9.41
CA PRO A 168 -10.17 14.48 -10.28
C PRO A 168 -9.00 15.42 -9.93
N LEU A 169 -8.71 15.62 -8.64
CA LEU A 169 -7.55 16.40 -8.20
C LEU A 169 -6.23 15.78 -8.67
N MET A 170 -6.09 14.46 -8.50
CA MET A 170 -4.95 13.70 -8.99
C MET A 170 -4.79 13.86 -10.51
N LYS A 171 -5.87 13.70 -11.29
CA LYS A 171 -5.84 13.90 -12.76
C LYS A 171 -5.33 15.29 -13.13
N LYS A 172 -5.84 16.32 -12.45
CA LYS A 172 -5.45 17.71 -12.69
C LYS A 172 -3.97 17.96 -12.39
N ARG A 173 -3.43 17.40 -11.31
CA ARG A 173 -2.03 17.60 -10.87
C ARG A 173 -1.02 16.77 -11.67
N LEU A 174 -1.38 15.54 -12.02
CA LEU A 174 -0.50 14.59 -12.69
C LEU A 174 -0.57 14.69 -14.22
N GLY A 175 -1.74 15.00 -14.77
CA GLY A 175 -2.01 14.99 -16.20
C GLY A 175 -1.88 13.58 -16.80
N GLU A 176 -1.71 13.50 -18.12
CA GLU A 176 -1.72 12.23 -18.87
C GLU A 176 -0.34 11.59 -19.07
N ARG A 177 0.71 12.15 -18.46
CA ARG A 177 2.09 11.69 -18.68
C ARG A 177 2.39 10.44 -17.85
N ASN A 178 3.30 9.61 -18.34
CA ASN A 178 3.85 8.44 -17.66
C ASN A 178 5.21 8.74 -17.00
N TYR A 179 5.47 10.01 -16.69
CA TYR A 179 6.60 10.44 -15.90
C TYR A 179 6.24 11.70 -15.13
N TYR A 180 6.71 11.78 -13.90
CA TYR A 180 6.39 12.87 -12.98
C TYR A 180 7.67 13.60 -12.56
N THR A 181 7.58 14.91 -12.47
CA THR A 181 8.67 15.75 -11.96
C THR A 181 8.85 15.56 -10.46
N MET A 182 10.04 15.85 -9.95
CA MET A 182 10.29 15.83 -8.48
C MET A 182 9.31 16.73 -7.72
N LYS A 183 8.90 17.86 -8.32
CA LYS A 183 7.86 18.73 -7.76
C LYS A 183 6.53 18.00 -7.61
N GLN A 184 6.05 17.32 -8.66
CA GLN A 184 4.79 16.56 -8.60
C GLN A 184 4.86 15.40 -7.60
N ILE A 185 6.01 14.74 -7.50
CA ILE A 185 6.24 13.67 -6.51
C ILE A 185 6.19 14.24 -5.10
N SER A 186 6.93 15.31 -4.84
CA SER A 186 6.93 16.00 -3.54
C SER A 186 5.56 16.52 -3.16
N GLU A 187 4.79 17.09 -4.09
CA GLU A 187 3.41 17.52 -3.86
C GLU A 187 2.48 16.34 -3.53
N ALA A 188 2.65 15.19 -4.19
CA ALA A 188 1.86 13.99 -3.91
C ALA A 188 2.18 13.39 -2.53
N VAL A 189 3.47 13.34 -2.15
CA VAL A 189 3.91 12.90 -0.82
C VAL A 189 3.42 13.88 0.24
N SER A 190 3.58 15.19 0.04
CA SER A 190 3.11 16.21 0.99
C SER A 190 1.62 16.09 1.25
N PHE A 191 0.82 15.82 0.21
CA PHE A 191 -0.62 15.60 0.35
C PHE A 191 -0.95 14.38 1.23
N LEU A 192 -0.14 13.31 1.13
CA LEU A 192 -0.29 12.13 1.98
C LEU A 192 0.08 12.42 3.44
N ILE A 193 1.13 13.21 3.67
CA ILE A 193 1.55 13.63 5.02
C ILE A 193 0.53 14.56 5.66
N GLU A 194 -0.01 15.54 4.91
CA GLU A 194 -1.10 16.41 5.35
C GLU A 194 -2.30 15.59 5.86
N LYS A 195 -2.62 14.47 5.19
CA LYS A 195 -3.69 13.58 5.64
C LYS A 195 -3.39 12.89 6.97
N LEU A 196 -2.14 12.47 7.19
CA LEU A 196 -1.71 11.91 8.47
C LEU A 196 -1.74 12.95 9.58
N ASP A 197 -1.39 14.20 9.28
CA ASP A 197 -1.44 15.31 10.23
C ASP A 197 -2.89 15.61 10.65
N GLU A 198 -3.82 15.64 9.69
CA GLU A 198 -5.25 15.76 9.98
C GLU A 198 -5.73 14.66 10.94
N MET A 199 -5.29 13.41 10.72
CA MET A 199 -5.62 12.29 11.61
C MET A 199 -5.02 12.49 13.00
N PHE A 200 -3.77 12.93 13.09
CA PHE A 200 -3.09 13.22 14.36
C PHE A 200 -3.84 14.28 15.17
N TYR A 201 -4.11 15.44 14.58
CA TYR A 201 -4.83 16.51 15.27
C TYR A 201 -6.27 16.13 15.63
N THR A 202 -6.88 15.20 14.89
CA THR A 202 -8.19 14.65 15.24
C THR A 202 -8.07 13.74 16.47
N ALA A 203 -7.04 12.89 16.54
CA ALA A 203 -6.78 12.00 17.67
C ALA A 203 -6.40 12.76 18.95
N GLU A 204 -5.64 13.86 18.85
CA GLU A 204 -5.32 14.71 20.01
C GLU A 204 -6.55 15.28 20.71
N LYS A 205 -7.61 15.57 19.92
CA LYS A 205 -8.89 16.10 20.42
C LYS A 205 -9.83 15.00 20.92
N ALA A 206 -9.45 13.73 20.77
CA ALA A 206 -10.28 12.62 21.22
C ALA A 206 -10.32 12.51 22.75
N SER A 207 -11.32 11.79 23.27
CA SER A 207 -11.45 11.55 24.71
C SER A 207 -10.20 10.89 25.30
N GLU A 208 -9.94 11.13 26.59
CA GLU A 208 -8.78 10.54 27.28
C GLU A 208 -8.74 9.02 27.20
N THR A 209 -9.91 8.37 27.14
CA THR A 209 -10.03 6.90 27.03
C THR A 209 -9.69 6.36 25.63
N THR A 210 -9.92 7.13 24.56
CA THR A 210 -9.72 6.68 23.17
C THR A 210 -8.42 7.17 22.56
N ARG A 211 -7.94 8.33 23.01
CA ARG A 211 -6.75 9.01 22.48
C ARG A 211 -5.50 8.12 22.47
N PRO A 212 -5.15 7.35 23.51
CA PRO A 212 -3.94 6.52 23.48
C PRO A 212 -3.92 5.52 22.33
N THR A 213 -5.04 4.82 22.10
CA THR A 213 -5.18 3.84 21.01
C THR A 213 -5.08 4.50 19.64
N LEU A 214 -5.73 5.65 19.45
CA LEU A 214 -5.66 6.40 18.19
C LEU A 214 -4.25 6.91 17.91
N MET A 215 -3.57 7.47 18.92
CA MET A 215 -2.20 7.98 18.79
C MET A 215 -1.23 6.86 18.43
N ARG A 216 -1.36 5.69 19.08
CA ARG A 216 -0.57 4.50 18.75
C ARG A 216 -0.81 4.06 17.31
N ARG A 217 -2.07 3.95 16.88
CA ARG A 217 -2.40 3.59 15.49
C ARG A 217 -1.79 4.57 14.49
N ILE A 218 -1.90 5.88 14.75
CA ILE A 218 -1.36 6.93 13.88
C ILE A 218 0.16 6.86 13.81
N TYR A 219 0.85 6.65 14.92
CA TYR A 219 2.31 6.45 14.94
C TYR A 219 2.73 5.30 14.02
N ILE A 220 2.06 4.14 14.14
CA ILE A 220 2.38 2.96 13.33
C ILE A 220 2.08 3.24 11.84
N LEU A 221 0.93 3.85 11.53
CA LEU A 221 0.57 4.25 10.17
C LEU A 221 1.63 5.18 9.56
N ARG A 222 2.06 6.20 10.31
CA ARG A 222 3.08 7.16 9.88
C ARG A 222 4.38 6.45 9.58
N LYS A 223 4.86 5.60 10.49
CA LYS A 223 6.07 4.78 10.30
C LYS A 223 5.97 3.89 9.05
N SER A 224 4.84 3.22 8.83
CA SER A 224 4.61 2.39 7.64
C SER A 224 4.61 3.22 6.34
N ILE A 225 4.00 4.40 6.35
CA ILE A 225 4.03 5.31 5.19
C ILE A 225 5.45 5.82 4.92
N HIS A 226 6.23 6.13 5.95
CA HIS A 226 7.65 6.50 5.79
C HIS A 226 8.44 5.43 5.06
N ILE A 227 8.40 4.20 5.58
CA ILE A 227 9.10 3.05 4.97
C ILE A 227 8.64 2.85 3.53
N LEU A 228 7.33 2.93 3.28
CA LEU A 228 6.76 2.80 1.94
C LEU A 228 7.27 3.90 0.99
N VAL A 229 7.29 5.16 1.44
CA VAL A 229 7.70 6.30 0.63
C VAL A 229 9.20 6.25 0.34
N GLU A 230 10.02 5.96 1.34
CA GLU A 230 11.46 5.77 1.17
C GLU A 230 11.75 4.67 0.14
N ARG A 231 11.10 3.51 0.30
CA ARG A 231 11.22 2.35 -0.59
C ARG A 231 10.80 2.66 -2.03
N LYS A 232 9.66 3.33 -2.24
CA LYS A 232 9.09 3.52 -3.59
C LYS A 232 9.64 4.75 -4.31
N PHE A 233 9.94 5.82 -3.60
CA PHE A 233 10.25 7.12 -4.21
C PHE A 233 11.73 7.49 -4.12
N SER A 234 12.48 6.95 -3.16
CA SER A 234 13.86 7.38 -2.87
C SER A 234 13.94 8.91 -2.72
N VAL A 235 12.93 9.50 -2.09
CA VAL A 235 12.82 10.93 -1.80
C VAL A 235 12.85 11.10 -0.31
N ASP A 236 13.82 11.87 0.19
CA ASP A 236 13.79 12.36 1.56
C ASP A 236 12.62 13.33 1.68
N PHE A 237 11.72 13.07 2.62
CA PHE A 237 10.65 14.00 2.95
C PHE A 237 10.71 14.31 4.43
N VAL A 238 10.42 15.56 4.77
CA VAL A 238 10.41 16.02 6.14
C VAL A 238 8.99 15.79 6.65
N ASP A 239 8.89 15.00 7.71
CA ASP A 239 7.65 14.86 8.42
C ASP A 239 7.40 16.09 9.30
N SER A 240 6.15 16.55 9.35
CA SER A 240 5.79 17.76 10.09
C SER A 240 5.80 17.55 11.62
N ILE A 241 5.71 16.29 12.06
CA ILE A 241 5.79 15.91 13.48
C ILE A 241 6.96 14.94 13.61
N PRO A 242 7.97 15.21 14.46
CA PRO A 242 9.09 14.31 14.69
C PRO A 242 8.62 12.93 15.17
N MET A 243 9.28 11.87 14.69
CA MET A 243 8.92 10.50 15.07
C MET A 243 9.14 10.24 16.56
N GLU A 244 10.11 10.91 17.18
CA GLU A 244 10.42 10.83 18.61
C GLU A 244 9.29 11.41 19.47
N GLU A 245 8.63 12.47 18.99
CA GLU A 245 7.48 13.10 19.67
C GLU A 245 6.26 12.17 19.61
N LEU A 246 6.06 11.49 18.48
CA LEU A 246 5.00 10.50 18.33
C LEU A 246 5.25 9.23 19.17
N GLU A 247 6.50 8.79 19.26
CA GLU A 247 6.86 7.63 20.08
C GLU A 247 6.65 7.92 21.57
N ALA A 248 7.03 9.11 22.04
CA ALA A 248 6.76 9.54 23.41
C ALA A 248 5.26 9.56 23.70
N THR A 249 4.44 10.16 22.83
CA THR A 249 2.98 10.21 23.03
C THR A 249 2.29 8.84 22.95
N ALA A 250 2.83 7.90 22.16
CA ALA A 250 2.35 6.53 22.07
C ALA A 250 2.74 5.66 23.28
N THR A 251 3.89 5.92 23.91
CA THR A 251 4.43 5.12 25.03
C THR A 251 4.03 5.63 26.41
N THR A 252 3.78 6.94 26.58
CA THR A 252 3.50 7.56 27.89
C THR A 252 2.16 7.12 28.50
N ASN A 253 1.29 6.43 27.76
CA ASN A 253 -0.01 5.95 28.26
C ASN A 253 -0.04 4.46 28.65
N VAL A 254 1.11 3.78 28.70
CA VAL A 254 1.23 2.46 29.36
C VAL A 254 1.53 2.65 30.85
N GLY A 255 0.72 3.48 31.52
CA GLY A 255 0.79 3.71 32.96
C GLY A 255 -0.26 2.87 33.67
N PHE A 256 0.20 1.84 34.40
CA PHE A 256 -0.46 1.13 35.50
C PHE A 256 -1.99 1.06 35.50
N PHE A 257 -2.52 -0.12 35.16
CA PHE A 257 -3.57 -0.79 35.93
C PHE A 257 -3.28 -2.29 35.97
#